data_AF-A0A955G664-F1
#
_entry.id   AF-A0A955G664-F1
#
_cell.length_a   1.000
_cell.length_b   1.000
_cell.length_c   1.000
_cell.angle_alpha   90.00
_cell.angle_beta   90.00
_cell.angle_gamma   90.00
#
_symmetry.space_group_name_H-M   'P 1'
#
loop_
_entity.id
_entity.type
_entity.pdbx_description
1 polymer ?
#
loop_
_entity_poly.entity_id
_entity_poly.type
_entity_poly.pdbx_seq_one_letter_code
_entity_poly.pdbx_strand_id
1 'polypeptide(L)'
;MRFSIKSLKIFTLAAIVTSTLVGANVLRAADPTVTITSPVGGSTVSAFPYKVEGSFKSDTDIKSVQTVTCLLNNSNRCTTYIQDVDGTVSTNWRSVQASLTTGDSRSGNYSLEFKNLAKGKYRTAVYAIDQVVAKGPRTTVNFTVAADPVTPGGGTGTPTASTGFVTIVWGRTNWQATMSPNCTAVSNARTLEQNAQDLKDRGLFGVGGVVVNRTLETDRTCFNNYTTQPSWADLNNLRDNYGWKFISQGMNYADMTLMTNDTDRYNESGATLPILAAHGHDRAWGAFNYANNKQDAAAQAIVNQYFAFGRKYGPGTNTRTVASQSPYIMSTNSVNGGRCNNKALPCYNMPIKNDRRSTSPVVLSKVMSPKDNEWGVVQFYRLVEGKYGKMGDNFAWDCSSANWQDRWTSQPEVYCRESFLLALDSRTTTATVTDPATVAEAWNILPS
;
A
#
# COMPACT_ATOMS: atom_id res chain seq x y z
N MET A 1 19.19 49.41 -46.27
CA MET A 1 19.84 49.62 -47.58
C MET A 1 20.29 48.27 -48.13
N ARG A 2 20.18 48.12 -49.45
CA ARG A 2 20.40 46.93 -50.32
C ARG A 2 21.63 46.08 -49.96
N PHE A 3 21.58 44.77 -50.25
CA PHE A 3 22.45 44.01 -51.19
C PHE A 3 21.90 42.56 -51.25
N SER A 4 21.31 42.10 -52.36
CA SER A 4 21.92 41.57 -53.60
C SER A 4 21.93 40.03 -53.59
N ILE A 5 20.98 39.44 -54.32
CA ILE A 5 20.93 38.00 -54.63
C ILE A 5 21.45 37.84 -56.06
N LYS A 6 22.54 37.08 -56.22
CA LYS A 6 23.05 36.64 -57.53
C LYS A 6 22.36 35.35 -57.94
N SER A 7 21.74 35.39 -59.12
CA SER A 7 21.28 34.23 -59.88
C SER A 7 22.46 33.35 -60.32
N LEU A 8 22.30 32.04 -60.23
CA LEU A 8 23.02 31.09 -61.08
C LEU A 8 22.04 30.03 -61.60
N LYS A 9 21.85 30.04 -62.92
CA LYS A 9 21.12 29.04 -63.69
C LYS A 9 21.98 27.79 -63.81
N ILE A 10 21.42 26.61 -63.56
CA ILE A 10 22.02 25.33 -63.99
C ILE A 10 20.95 24.50 -64.71
N PHE A 11 21.41 23.93 -65.81
CA PHE A 11 20.73 23.26 -66.91
C PHE A 11 19.89 22.05 -66.51
N THR A 12 18.68 21.95 -67.07
CA THR A 12 17.86 20.75 -67.09
C THR A 12 18.31 19.86 -68.25
N LEU A 13 19.03 18.76 -67.97
CA LEU A 13 19.22 17.67 -68.92
C LEU A 13 18.12 16.63 -68.66
N ALA A 14 17.18 16.51 -69.59
CA ALA A 14 16.19 15.44 -69.59
C ALA A 14 16.83 14.18 -70.20
N ALA A 15 17.26 13.24 -69.34
CA ALA A 15 17.57 11.88 -69.76
C ALA A 15 16.29 11.04 -69.68
N ILE A 16 15.68 10.75 -70.83
CA ILE A 16 14.62 9.75 -70.95
C ILE A 16 15.32 8.38 -70.90
N VAL A 17 15.32 7.76 -69.73
CA VAL A 17 15.67 6.35 -69.57
C VAL A 17 14.37 5.56 -69.69
N THR A 18 14.14 4.96 -70.85
CA THR A 18 13.14 3.91 -71.05
C THR A 18 13.65 2.63 -70.38
N SER A 19 13.36 2.47 -69.08
CA SER A 19 13.52 1.20 -68.40
C SER A 19 12.36 0.27 -68.80
N THR A 20 12.72 -0.79 -69.52
CA THR A 20 11.88 -1.95 -69.77
C THR A 20 11.52 -2.59 -68.43
N LEU A 21 10.32 -2.30 -67.93
CA LEU A 21 9.68 -3.00 -66.82
C LEU A 21 9.40 -4.45 -67.26
N VAL A 22 10.38 -5.33 -67.02
CA VAL A 22 10.12 -6.76 -66.92
C VAL A 22 9.22 -6.90 -65.69
N GLY A 23 7.98 -7.33 -65.91
CA GLY A 23 7.01 -7.60 -64.86
C GLY A 23 7.49 -8.70 -63.92
N ALA A 24 8.33 -8.34 -62.96
CA ALA A 24 8.50 -9.13 -61.77
C ALA A 24 7.13 -9.07 -61.05
N ASN A 25 6.40 -10.19 -61.10
CA ASN A 25 5.39 -10.46 -60.10
C ASN A 25 6.11 -10.45 -58.75
N VAL A 26 6.24 -9.28 -58.14
CA VAL A 26 6.65 -9.15 -56.75
C VAL A 26 5.52 -9.84 -56.00
N LEU A 27 5.73 -11.10 -55.64
CA LEU A 27 4.88 -11.83 -54.73
C LEU A 27 4.82 -10.95 -53.48
N ARG A 28 3.72 -10.23 -53.33
CA ARG A 28 3.48 -9.35 -52.19
C ARG A 28 3.56 -10.26 -50.97
N ALA A 29 4.53 -10.00 -50.10
CA ALA A 29 4.67 -10.69 -48.83
C ALA A 29 3.29 -10.77 -48.15
N ALA A 30 2.95 -11.93 -47.61
CA ALA A 30 1.66 -12.10 -46.96
C ALA A 30 1.56 -11.13 -45.78
N ASP A 31 0.38 -10.54 -45.59
CA ASP A 31 0.15 -9.65 -44.45
C ASP A 31 0.39 -10.42 -43.14
N PRO A 32 0.91 -9.74 -42.09
CA PRO A 32 1.21 -10.40 -40.83
C PRO A 32 -0.07 -10.92 -40.19
N THR A 33 -0.02 -12.14 -39.67
CA THR A 33 -1.13 -12.84 -39.01
C THR A 33 -0.96 -12.82 -37.50
N VAL A 34 -2.07 -12.69 -36.77
CA VAL A 34 -2.11 -12.78 -35.31
C VAL A 34 -3.29 -13.65 -34.86
N THR A 35 -3.13 -14.36 -33.76
CA THR A 35 -4.17 -15.14 -33.10
C THR A 35 -4.39 -14.60 -31.68
N ILE A 36 -5.57 -14.86 -31.10
CA ILE A 36 -5.83 -14.62 -29.67
C ILE A 36 -6.18 -15.98 -29.07
N THR A 37 -5.35 -16.44 -28.13
CA THR A 37 -5.56 -17.69 -27.36
C THR A 37 -6.21 -17.44 -26.01
N SER A 38 -5.99 -16.26 -25.43
CA SER A 38 -6.65 -15.80 -24.21
C SER A 38 -6.93 -14.29 -24.33
N PRO A 39 -8.12 -13.80 -23.97
CA PRO A 39 -9.30 -14.58 -23.59
C PRO A 39 -9.92 -15.33 -24.77
N VAL A 40 -10.72 -16.36 -24.50
CA VAL A 40 -11.47 -17.11 -25.53
C VAL A 40 -12.79 -16.38 -25.86
N GLY A 41 -13.24 -16.45 -27.12
CA GLY A 41 -14.50 -15.85 -27.56
C GLY A 41 -15.70 -16.28 -26.74
N GLY A 42 -16.42 -15.31 -26.17
CA GLY A 42 -17.59 -15.55 -25.32
C GLY A 42 -17.25 -15.98 -23.89
N SER A 43 -15.98 -16.16 -23.55
CA SER A 43 -15.54 -16.53 -22.21
C SER A 43 -15.86 -15.44 -21.19
N THR A 44 -15.98 -15.86 -19.93
CA THR A 44 -15.94 -14.97 -18.78
C THR A 44 -14.61 -15.17 -18.07
N VAL A 45 -13.85 -14.09 -17.89
CA VAL A 45 -12.57 -14.08 -17.18
C VAL A 45 -12.75 -13.48 -15.79
N SER A 46 -12.17 -14.11 -14.79
CA SER A 46 -12.26 -13.72 -13.38
C SER A 46 -10.92 -13.77 -12.65
N ALA A 47 -9.83 -14.05 -13.38
CA ALA A 47 -8.49 -14.10 -12.83
C ALA A 47 -7.82 -12.73 -12.97
N PHE A 48 -7.32 -12.22 -11.85
CA PHE A 48 -6.51 -11.03 -11.79
C PHE A 48 -5.03 -11.42 -11.63
N PRO A 49 -4.10 -10.85 -12.40
CA PRO A 49 -4.29 -9.82 -13.42
C PRO A 49 -4.81 -10.38 -14.77
N TYR A 50 -5.47 -9.54 -15.58
CA TYR A 50 -6.12 -9.98 -16.83
C TYR A 50 -5.13 -10.04 -17.99
N LYS A 51 -4.97 -11.21 -18.62
CA LYS A 51 -4.03 -11.39 -19.73
C LYS A 51 -4.71 -11.48 -21.09
N VAL A 52 -4.12 -10.81 -22.08
CA VAL A 52 -4.39 -10.99 -23.50
C VAL A 52 -3.16 -11.64 -24.13
N GLU A 53 -3.33 -12.85 -24.65
CA GLU A 53 -2.23 -13.70 -25.10
C GLU A 53 -2.57 -14.36 -26.44
N GLY A 54 -1.55 -14.57 -27.25
CA GLY A 54 -1.68 -15.30 -28.51
C GLY A 54 -0.36 -15.41 -29.25
N SER A 55 -0.45 -15.75 -30.53
CA SER A 55 0.72 -15.88 -31.41
C SER A 55 0.65 -14.94 -32.60
N PHE A 56 1.80 -14.70 -33.21
CA PHE A 56 1.93 -13.93 -34.45
C PHE A 56 2.83 -14.64 -35.45
N LYS A 57 2.66 -14.35 -36.75
CA LYS A 57 3.51 -14.85 -37.83
C LYS A 57 3.48 -13.89 -39.04
N SER A 58 4.63 -13.61 -39.63
CA SER A 58 4.79 -12.82 -40.87
C SER A 58 5.94 -13.37 -41.72
N ASP A 59 5.98 -13.01 -43.00
CA ASP A 59 7.14 -13.26 -43.88
C ASP A 59 8.27 -12.25 -43.62
N THR A 60 7.98 -11.17 -42.91
CA THR A 60 8.94 -10.12 -42.51
C THR A 60 8.97 -9.91 -40.99
N ASP A 61 9.98 -9.21 -40.51
CA ASP A 61 10.19 -9.01 -39.07
C ASP A 61 9.07 -8.17 -38.44
N ILE A 62 8.43 -8.73 -37.41
CA ILE A 62 7.44 -8.03 -36.59
C ILE A 62 8.13 -7.03 -35.67
N LYS A 63 7.73 -5.76 -35.75
CA LYS A 63 8.21 -4.69 -34.86
C LYS A 63 7.44 -4.66 -33.55
N SER A 64 6.12 -4.85 -33.60
CA SER A 64 5.27 -4.87 -32.42
C SER A 64 3.95 -5.59 -32.66
N VAL A 65 3.35 -6.08 -31.58
CA VAL A 65 1.95 -6.50 -31.53
C VAL A 65 1.18 -5.48 -30.69
N GLN A 66 0.10 -4.96 -31.25
CA GLN A 66 -0.73 -3.91 -30.65
C GLN A 66 -2.09 -4.47 -30.30
N THR A 67 -2.55 -4.17 -29.09
CA THR A 67 -3.89 -4.53 -28.61
C THR A 67 -4.75 -3.28 -28.50
N VAL A 68 -6.03 -3.41 -28.82
CA VAL A 68 -7.04 -2.38 -28.56
C VAL A 68 -8.15 -3.07 -27.80
N THR A 69 -8.35 -2.68 -26.55
CA THR A 69 -9.41 -3.22 -25.69
C THR A 69 -10.44 -2.14 -25.44
N CYS A 70 -11.72 -2.45 -25.64
CA CYS A 70 -12.82 -1.51 -25.44
C CYS A 70 -13.95 -2.13 -24.61
N LEU A 71 -14.66 -1.29 -23.87
CA LEU A 71 -15.91 -1.63 -23.19
C LEU A 71 -17.06 -1.62 -24.20
N LEU A 72 -17.88 -2.66 -24.16
CA LEU A 72 -19.06 -2.82 -25.01
C LEU A 72 -20.33 -2.37 -24.27
N ASN A 73 -21.18 -1.63 -24.97
CA ASN A 73 -22.53 -1.32 -24.50
C ASN A 73 -23.53 -2.47 -24.78
N ASN A 74 -24.79 -2.27 -24.42
CA ASN A 74 -25.88 -3.25 -24.64
C ASN A 74 -26.11 -3.62 -26.11
N SER A 75 -25.65 -2.80 -27.06
CA SER A 75 -25.71 -3.08 -28.50
C SER A 75 -24.40 -3.67 -29.05
N ASN A 76 -23.50 -4.15 -28.19
CA ASN A 76 -22.18 -4.71 -28.54
C ASN A 76 -21.28 -3.74 -29.35
N ARG A 77 -21.41 -2.43 -29.09
CA ARG A 77 -20.54 -1.38 -29.68
C ARG A 77 -19.51 -0.91 -28.67
N CYS A 78 -18.27 -0.69 -29.12
CA CYS A 78 -17.23 -0.04 -28.32
C CYS A 78 -17.66 1.38 -27.95
N THR A 79 -17.68 1.71 -26.67
CA THR A 79 -17.99 3.07 -26.18
C THR A 79 -16.81 3.74 -25.51
N THR A 80 -15.91 2.97 -24.93
CA THR A 80 -14.75 3.46 -24.16
C THR A 80 -13.58 2.50 -24.37
N TYR A 81 -12.37 3.02 -24.51
CA TYR A 81 -11.16 2.27 -24.80
C TYR A 81 -10.20 2.30 -23.62
N ILE A 82 -9.56 1.17 -23.36
CA ILE A 82 -8.46 1.09 -22.40
C ILE A 82 -7.27 1.88 -22.95
N GLN A 83 -6.72 2.75 -22.12
CA GLN A 83 -5.65 3.66 -22.47
C GLN A 83 -4.27 3.08 -22.10
N ASP A 84 -4.18 2.32 -21.02
CA ASP A 84 -2.92 1.74 -20.56
C ASP A 84 -3.14 0.42 -19.81
N VAL A 85 -2.04 -0.26 -19.46
CA VAL A 85 -2.07 -1.51 -18.70
C VAL A 85 -2.66 -1.35 -17.30
N ASP A 86 -2.71 -0.14 -16.77
CA ASP A 86 -3.32 0.18 -15.47
C ASP A 86 -4.85 0.07 -15.44
N GLY A 87 -5.50 -0.06 -16.61
CA GLY A 87 -6.95 -0.12 -16.75
C GLY A 87 -7.65 1.22 -16.97
N THR A 88 -6.90 2.33 -17.09
CA THR A 88 -7.44 3.66 -17.35
C THR A 88 -8.26 3.68 -18.63
N VAL A 89 -9.42 4.36 -18.63
CA VAL A 89 -10.36 4.37 -19.77
C VAL A 89 -10.59 5.78 -20.33
N SER A 90 -10.81 5.88 -21.65
CA SER A 90 -11.22 7.11 -22.33
C SER A 90 -12.09 6.82 -23.56
N THR A 91 -12.88 7.79 -24.01
CA THR A 91 -13.62 7.67 -25.27
C THR A 91 -12.71 7.71 -26.50
N ASN A 92 -11.48 8.18 -26.34
CA ASN A 92 -10.49 8.22 -27.42
C ASN A 92 -9.91 6.83 -27.67
N TRP A 93 -9.79 6.49 -28.95
CA TRP A 93 -9.14 5.25 -29.36
C TRP A 93 -7.65 5.27 -29.01
N ARG A 94 -7.14 4.19 -28.41
CA ARG A 94 -5.72 3.97 -28.14
C ARG A 94 -5.38 2.49 -28.30
N SER A 95 -4.17 2.19 -28.77
CA SER A 95 -3.59 0.85 -28.72
C SER A 95 -2.51 0.76 -27.66
N VAL A 96 -2.38 -0.42 -27.04
CA VAL A 96 -1.37 -0.75 -26.04
C VAL A 96 -0.47 -1.84 -26.60
N GLN A 97 0.84 -1.63 -26.53
CA GLN A 97 1.83 -2.57 -27.05
C GLN A 97 1.97 -3.78 -26.12
N ALA A 98 1.91 -4.99 -26.68
CA ALA A 98 2.16 -6.23 -25.97
C ALA A 98 3.66 -6.55 -25.88
N SER A 99 4.04 -7.30 -24.83
CA SER A 99 5.36 -7.90 -24.73
C SER A 99 5.45 -9.10 -25.67
N LEU A 100 6.59 -9.26 -26.36
CA LEU A 100 6.82 -10.36 -27.29
C LEU A 100 7.77 -11.39 -26.67
N THR A 101 7.50 -12.67 -26.89
CA THR A 101 8.38 -13.78 -26.54
C THR A 101 8.65 -14.59 -27.80
N THR A 102 9.87 -14.52 -28.31
CA THR A 102 10.24 -15.17 -29.57
C THR A 102 11.73 -15.53 -29.66
N GLY A 103 12.04 -16.61 -30.40
CA GLY A 103 13.38 -16.90 -30.93
C GLY A 103 13.60 -16.42 -32.39
N ASP A 104 12.56 -15.91 -33.04
CA ASP A 104 12.54 -15.42 -34.43
C ASP A 104 11.63 -14.17 -34.53
N SER A 105 12.14 -13.04 -35.01
CA SER A 105 11.37 -11.79 -35.15
C SER A 105 10.15 -11.92 -36.05
N ARG A 106 10.03 -12.99 -36.84
CA ARG A 106 8.92 -13.23 -37.78
C ARG A 106 7.77 -14.04 -37.18
N SER A 107 7.98 -14.77 -36.10
CA SER A 107 6.93 -15.59 -35.48
C SER A 107 7.17 -15.79 -34.00
N GLY A 108 6.12 -15.83 -33.17
CA GLY A 108 6.29 -16.01 -31.73
C GLY A 108 4.99 -15.80 -30.96
N ASN A 109 5.13 -15.62 -29.65
CA ASN A 109 4.01 -15.36 -28.75
C ASN A 109 4.03 -13.91 -28.27
N TYR A 110 2.87 -13.41 -27.86
CA TYR A 110 2.75 -12.12 -27.19
C TYR A 110 1.89 -12.26 -25.94
N SER A 111 2.12 -11.39 -24.96
CA SER A 111 1.31 -11.26 -23.76
C SER A 111 1.17 -9.79 -23.37
N LEU A 112 -0.04 -9.41 -22.97
CA LEU A 112 -0.33 -8.10 -22.37
C LEU A 112 -1.16 -8.32 -21.12
N GLU A 113 -0.73 -7.71 -20.02
CA GLU A 113 -1.38 -7.84 -18.72
C GLU A 113 -2.03 -6.52 -18.32
N PHE A 114 -3.34 -6.55 -18.09
CA PHE A 114 -4.10 -5.43 -17.55
C PHE A 114 -4.27 -5.59 -16.04
N LYS A 115 -3.85 -4.56 -15.32
CA LYS A 115 -3.90 -4.48 -13.87
C LYS A 115 -5.27 -4.10 -13.33
N ASN A 116 -6.17 -3.39 -14.01
CA ASN A 116 -7.49 -3.09 -13.42
C ASN A 116 -8.59 -2.95 -14.48
N LEU A 117 -9.13 -4.06 -14.99
CA LEU A 117 -10.32 -3.98 -15.85
C LEU A 117 -11.58 -3.98 -14.98
N ALA A 118 -12.43 -2.95 -15.17
CA ALA A 118 -13.74 -2.92 -14.56
C ALA A 118 -14.60 -4.10 -15.03
N LYS A 119 -15.60 -4.52 -14.24
CA LYS A 119 -16.59 -5.50 -14.68
C LYS A 119 -17.30 -5.01 -15.95
N GLY A 120 -17.41 -5.87 -16.96
CA GLY A 120 -18.14 -5.51 -18.18
C GLY A 120 -17.94 -6.47 -19.33
N LYS A 121 -18.66 -6.21 -20.43
CA LYS A 121 -18.40 -6.86 -21.71
C LYS A 121 -17.31 -6.09 -22.42
N TYR A 122 -16.31 -6.80 -22.91
CA TYR A 122 -15.17 -6.23 -23.60
C TYR A 122 -15.05 -6.80 -25.01
N ARG A 123 -14.43 -6.01 -25.89
CA ARG A 123 -13.85 -6.49 -27.14
C ARG A 123 -12.39 -6.14 -27.16
N THR A 124 -11.54 -7.13 -27.43
CA THR A 124 -10.14 -6.91 -27.73
C THR A 124 -9.89 -7.20 -29.19
N ALA A 125 -9.19 -6.28 -29.85
CA ALA A 125 -8.67 -6.44 -31.20
C ALA A 125 -7.15 -6.43 -31.15
N VAL A 126 -6.51 -7.42 -31.75
CA VAL A 126 -5.05 -7.52 -31.85
C VAL A 126 -4.62 -7.45 -33.30
N TYR A 127 -3.51 -6.78 -33.57
CA TYR A 127 -2.84 -6.77 -34.89
C TYR A 127 -1.33 -6.62 -34.72
N ALA A 128 -0.59 -7.14 -35.68
CA ALA A 128 0.86 -6.96 -35.75
C ALA A 128 1.23 -5.80 -36.70
N ILE A 129 2.39 -5.21 -36.43
CA ILE A 129 3.04 -4.20 -37.26
C ILE A 129 4.39 -4.76 -37.67
N ASP A 130 4.66 -4.82 -38.98
CA ASP A 130 5.95 -5.27 -39.51
C ASP A 130 6.65 -4.15 -40.30
N GLN A 131 7.67 -4.48 -41.08
CA GLN A 131 8.43 -3.48 -41.85
C GLN A 131 7.68 -2.95 -43.07
N VAL A 132 6.71 -3.69 -43.58
CA VAL A 132 6.02 -3.42 -44.86
C VAL A 132 4.61 -2.88 -44.61
N VAL A 133 3.94 -3.39 -43.58
CA VAL A 133 2.54 -3.11 -43.26
C VAL A 133 2.48 -2.36 -41.93
N ALA A 134 2.06 -1.10 -42.01
CA ALA A 134 1.88 -0.25 -40.83
C ALA A 134 0.83 -0.79 -39.84
N LYS A 135 -0.09 -1.63 -40.30
CA LYS A 135 -1.13 -2.28 -39.50
C LYS A 135 -1.73 -3.48 -40.22
N GLY A 136 -1.39 -4.69 -39.76
CA GLY A 136 -1.94 -5.93 -40.31
C GLY A 136 -3.45 -6.12 -40.07
N PRO A 137 -4.04 -7.18 -40.64
CA PRO A 137 -5.41 -7.59 -40.33
C PRO A 137 -5.58 -7.81 -38.82
N ARG A 138 -6.80 -7.57 -38.32
CA ARG A 138 -7.10 -7.63 -36.90
C ARG A 138 -7.83 -8.92 -36.56
N THR A 139 -7.39 -9.58 -35.50
CA THR A 139 -8.15 -10.66 -34.86
C THR A 139 -8.91 -10.04 -33.69
N THR A 140 -10.19 -10.39 -33.54
CA THR A 140 -11.02 -9.82 -32.47
C THR A 140 -11.65 -10.91 -31.62
N VAL A 141 -11.79 -10.63 -30.32
CA VAL A 141 -12.48 -11.49 -29.37
C VAL A 141 -13.38 -10.64 -28.49
N ASN A 142 -14.62 -11.10 -28.30
CA ASN A 142 -15.51 -10.57 -27.27
C ASN A 142 -15.41 -11.47 -26.04
N PHE A 143 -15.33 -10.88 -24.86
CA PHE A 143 -15.30 -11.61 -23.60
C PHE A 143 -15.97 -10.78 -22.51
N THR A 144 -16.25 -11.41 -21.37
CA THR A 144 -16.80 -10.72 -20.21
C THR A 144 -15.77 -10.74 -19.10
N VAL A 145 -15.44 -9.57 -18.55
CA VAL A 145 -14.75 -9.49 -17.27
C VAL A 145 -15.82 -9.64 -16.20
N ALA A 146 -15.79 -10.77 -15.49
CA ALA A 146 -16.60 -10.93 -14.30
C ALA A 146 -16.13 -9.93 -13.24
N ALA A 147 -16.99 -9.65 -12.27
CA ALA A 147 -16.43 -9.16 -11.01
C ALA A 147 -15.39 -10.19 -10.55
N ASP A 148 -14.28 -9.75 -9.95
CA ASP A 148 -13.41 -10.66 -9.19
C ASP A 148 -14.30 -11.60 -8.36
N PRO A 149 -13.93 -12.87 -8.16
CA PRO A 149 -14.63 -13.73 -7.22
C PRO A 149 -14.57 -13.04 -5.86
N VAL A 150 -15.62 -12.27 -5.61
CA VAL A 150 -15.92 -11.64 -4.36
C VAL A 150 -16.01 -12.81 -3.38
N THR A 151 -14.99 -12.97 -2.54
CA THR A 151 -15.18 -13.56 -1.22
C THR A 151 -16.48 -12.92 -0.68
N PRO A 152 -17.55 -13.68 -0.41
CA PRO A 152 -18.92 -13.17 -0.36
C PRO A 152 -19.05 -11.82 0.37
N GLY A 153 -19.34 -10.76 -0.38
CA GLY A 153 -19.47 -9.39 0.12
C GLY A 153 -19.09 -8.31 -0.88
N GLY A 154 -19.92 -8.02 -1.90
CA GLY A 154 -19.57 -7.01 -2.90
C GLY A 154 -20.64 -6.76 -3.98
N GLY A 155 -21.77 -6.19 -3.58
CA GLY A 155 -22.83 -5.74 -4.49
C GLY A 155 -22.47 -4.47 -5.27
N THR A 156 -23.10 -4.30 -6.43
CA THR A 156 -23.02 -3.11 -7.31
C THR A 156 -23.84 -1.93 -6.77
N GLY A 157 -23.58 -1.50 -5.54
CA GLY A 157 -24.09 -0.23 -5.03
C GLY A 157 -23.23 0.94 -5.53
N THR A 158 -23.84 2.11 -5.73
CA THR A 158 -23.21 3.42 -5.44
C THR A 158 -22.20 3.24 -4.29
N PRO A 159 -20.94 3.75 -4.33
CA PRO A 159 -19.94 3.47 -3.31
C PRO A 159 -20.60 3.65 -1.95
N THR A 160 -20.97 2.53 -1.35
CA THR A 160 -21.75 2.57 -0.13
C THR A 160 -20.76 3.12 0.86
N ALA A 161 -21.16 4.17 1.58
CA ALA A 161 -20.29 4.84 2.52
C ALA A 161 -19.59 3.74 3.32
N SER A 162 -18.25 3.62 3.17
CA SER A 162 -17.57 2.52 3.85
C SER A 162 -17.78 2.78 5.33
N THR A 163 -18.22 1.80 6.10
CA THR A 163 -18.27 1.93 7.56
C THR A 163 -16.97 2.55 8.04
N GLY A 164 -17.02 3.46 9.02
CA GLY A 164 -15.78 4.01 9.59
C GLY A 164 -14.81 2.89 9.98
N PHE A 165 -13.51 3.11 9.82
CA PHE A 165 -12.48 2.11 10.14
C PHE A 165 -11.67 2.54 11.35
N VAL A 166 -11.30 1.62 12.23
CA VAL A 166 -10.39 1.91 13.34
C VAL A 166 -9.19 0.96 13.35
N THR A 167 -8.00 1.50 13.50
CA THR A 167 -6.74 0.75 13.62
C THR A 167 -6.00 1.15 14.89
N ILE A 168 -5.68 0.15 15.71
CA ILE A 168 -4.94 0.33 16.97
C ILE A 168 -3.52 -0.19 16.77
N VAL A 169 -2.59 0.72 16.51
CA VAL A 169 -1.19 0.40 16.20
C VAL A 169 -0.36 0.26 17.47
N TRP A 170 0.59 -0.66 17.46
CA TRP A 170 1.58 -0.88 18.51
C TRP A 170 2.99 -0.59 17.96
N GLY A 171 3.52 0.58 18.31
CA GLY A 171 4.82 1.05 17.82
C GLY A 171 5.97 0.17 18.28
N ARG A 172 6.74 -0.35 17.31
CA ARG A 172 7.84 -1.32 17.45
C ARG A 172 7.41 -2.64 18.07
N THR A 173 6.10 -2.84 18.29
CA THR A 173 5.53 -4.02 18.93
C THR A 173 6.29 -4.40 20.20
N ASN A 174 6.65 -3.42 21.04
CA ASN A 174 7.45 -3.70 22.22
C ASN A 174 6.71 -4.66 23.17
N TRP A 175 7.35 -5.76 23.58
CA TRP A 175 6.71 -6.81 24.38
C TRP A 175 6.18 -6.30 25.72
N GLN A 176 6.98 -5.50 26.44
CA GLN A 176 6.58 -4.89 27.70
C GLN A 176 7.46 -3.68 28.04
N ALA A 177 7.02 -2.87 29.00
CA ALA A 177 7.88 -1.87 29.62
C ALA A 177 8.84 -2.53 30.62
N THR A 178 10.12 -2.14 30.60
CA THR A 178 11.15 -2.73 31.45
C THR A 178 12.09 -1.66 31.99
N MET A 179 12.73 -1.95 33.11
CA MET A 179 13.77 -1.09 33.66
C MET A 179 15.12 -1.30 32.98
N SER A 180 15.87 -0.20 32.95
CA SER A 180 17.29 -0.21 32.64
C SER A 180 18.13 -0.33 33.92
N PRO A 181 19.27 -1.05 33.89
CA PRO A 181 19.78 -1.83 32.75
C PRO A 181 19.11 -3.22 32.62
N ASN A 182 19.39 -3.90 31.50
CA ASN A 182 19.08 -5.31 31.24
C ASN A 182 17.60 -5.69 31.08
N CYS A 183 16.71 -4.73 30.80
CA CYS A 183 15.28 -4.98 30.58
C CYS A 183 14.63 -5.82 31.70
N THR A 184 14.91 -5.46 32.94
CA THR A 184 14.30 -6.14 34.09
C THR A 184 12.78 -5.90 34.07
N ALA A 185 12.01 -6.99 34.10
CA ALA A 185 10.55 -6.93 34.19
C ALA A 185 10.15 -6.23 35.49
N VAL A 186 9.07 -5.45 35.43
CA VAL A 186 8.62 -4.63 36.55
C VAL A 186 7.18 -4.96 36.86
N SER A 187 6.85 -5.06 38.15
CA SER A 187 5.45 -5.23 38.58
C SER A 187 4.56 -4.16 37.96
N ASN A 188 3.38 -4.56 37.49
CA ASN A 188 2.39 -3.70 36.85
C ASN A 188 2.81 -3.09 35.50
N ALA A 189 3.94 -3.50 34.92
CA ALA A 189 4.15 -3.33 33.49
C ALA A 189 3.40 -4.42 32.72
N ARG A 190 2.66 -4.04 31.67
CA ARG A 190 1.86 -4.99 30.90
C ARG A 190 2.68 -5.62 29.79
N THR A 191 2.47 -6.91 29.56
CA THR A 191 2.92 -7.58 28.33
C THR A 191 1.99 -7.26 27.16
N LEU A 192 2.45 -7.49 25.92
CA LEU A 192 1.61 -7.36 24.74
C LEU A 192 0.44 -8.35 24.76
N GLU A 193 0.66 -9.59 25.20
CA GLU A 193 -0.39 -10.60 25.28
C GLU A 193 -1.51 -10.18 26.24
N GLN A 194 -1.15 -9.61 27.38
CA GLN A 194 -2.09 -9.01 28.31
C GLN A 194 -2.90 -7.86 27.68
N ASN A 195 -2.26 -7.01 26.87
CA ASN A 195 -2.95 -5.94 26.16
C ASN A 195 -3.79 -6.48 24.98
N ALA A 196 -3.37 -7.57 24.36
CA ALA A 196 -4.10 -8.27 23.32
C ALA A 196 -5.39 -8.90 23.88
N GLN A 197 -5.33 -9.44 25.10
CA GLN A 197 -6.53 -9.91 25.80
C GLN A 197 -7.51 -8.76 26.07
N ASP A 198 -7.04 -7.62 26.57
CA ASP A 198 -7.89 -6.45 26.81
C ASP A 198 -8.62 -5.96 25.54
N LEU A 199 -7.95 -6.05 24.39
CA LEU A 199 -8.53 -5.76 23.08
C LEU A 199 -9.53 -6.84 22.64
N LYS A 200 -9.16 -8.12 22.75
CA LYS A 200 -9.99 -9.26 22.38
C LYS A 200 -11.31 -9.28 23.14
N ASP A 201 -11.27 -8.98 24.44
CA ASP A 201 -12.46 -8.89 25.30
C ASP A 201 -13.46 -7.81 24.84
N ARG A 202 -13.01 -6.87 23.99
CA ARG A 202 -13.82 -5.78 23.42
C ARG A 202 -14.13 -5.99 21.93
N GLY A 203 -13.83 -7.17 21.39
CA GLY A 203 -13.96 -7.47 19.96
C GLY A 203 -12.98 -6.67 19.08
N LEU A 204 -11.83 -6.29 19.65
CA LEU A 204 -10.78 -5.52 18.97
C LEU A 204 -9.52 -6.37 18.77
N PHE A 205 -8.64 -5.95 17.87
CA PHE A 205 -7.29 -6.50 17.74
C PHE A 205 -6.27 -5.38 17.48
N GLY A 206 -4.98 -5.68 17.71
CA GLY A 206 -3.88 -4.76 17.49
C GLY A 206 -3.20 -4.92 16.13
N VAL A 207 -2.54 -3.86 15.68
CA VAL A 207 -1.63 -3.88 14.53
C VAL A 207 -0.20 -3.58 14.99
N GLY A 208 0.68 -4.57 14.99
CA GLY A 208 2.07 -4.39 15.40
C GLY A 208 2.93 -3.80 14.29
N GLY A 209 3.73 -2.77 14.60
CA GLY A 209 4.83 -2.33 13.76
C GLY A 209 6.09 -3.14 14.07
N VAL A 210 6.59 -3.93 13.12
CA VAL A 210 7.71 -4.86 13.34
C VAL A 210 9.02 -4.24 12.87
N VAL A 211 10.04 -4.28 13.73
CA VAL A 211 11.42 -4.01 13.33
C VAL A 211 12.10 -5.35 13.11
N VAL A 212 12.36 -5.70 11.85
CA VAL A 212 12.74 -7.06 11.46
C VAL A 212 13.99 -7.54 12.20
N ASN A 213 15.09 -6.79 12.16
CA ASN A 213 16.36 -7.20 12.78
C ASN A 213 16.38 -7.13 14.31
N ARG A 214 15.26 -6.76 14.95
CA ARG A 214 15.09 -6.82 16.41
C ARG A 214 14.27 -8.03 16.87
N THR A 215 13.66 -8.74 15.93
CA THR A 215 12.71 -9.82 16.18
C THR A 215 13.41 -11.14 15.88
N LEU A 216 13.78 -11.90 16.92
CA LEU A 216 14.36 -13.23 16.76
C LEU A 216 13.25 -14.28 16.59
N GLU A 217 13.60 -15.47 16.13
CA GLU A 217 12.63 -16.56 15.90
C GLU A 217 11.80 -16.89 17.15
N THR A 218 12.46 -17.21 18.26
CA THR A 218 11.81 -17.70 19.48
C THR A 218 12.04 -16.82 20.70
N ASP A 219 13.20 -16.17 20.80
CA ASP A 219 13.61 -15.48 22.01
C ASP A 219 13.28 -13.99 21.98
N ARG A 220 12.80 -13.49 23.12
CA ARG A 220 12.62 -12.05 23.34
C ARG A 220 13.98 -11.41 23.61
N THR A 221 14.26 -10.30 22.96
CA THR A 221 15.53 -9.59 23.13
C THR A 221 15.39 -8.34 23.98
N CYS A 222 16.39 -8.05 24.80
CA CYS A 222 16.50 -6.76 25.47
C CYS A 222 17.15 -5.75 24.53
N PHE A 223 16.37 -4.80 24.03
CA PHE A 223 16.85 -3.76 23.13
C PHE A 223 17.16 -2.46 23.89
N ASN A 224 18.34 -1.89 23.65
CA ASN A 224 18.87 -0.69 24.30
C ASN A 224 18.80 -0.71 25.84
N ASN A 225 18.80 -1.88 26.47
CA ASN A 225 18.72 -2.07 27.92
C ASN A 225 17.42 -1.62 28.60
N TYR A 226 16.41 -1.13 27.88
CA TYR A 226 15.17 -0.60 28.50
C TYR A 226 13.86 -1.06 27.85
N THR A 227 13.91 -1.89 26.80
CA THR A 227 12.69 -2.45 26.20
C THR A 227 12.88 -3.87 25.70
N THR A 228 11.99 -4.77 26.12
CA THR A 228 11.93 -6.13 25.55
C THR A 228 11.21 -6.11 24.19
N GLN A 229 11.83 -6.70 23.18
CA GLN A 229 11.24 -6.94 21.86
C GLN A 229 10.62 -8.34 21.82
N PRO A 230 9.51 -8.53 21.10
CA PRO A 230 8.89 -9.83 20.89
C PRO A 230 9.75 -10.69 19.95
N SER A 231 9.54 -11.99 19.99
CA SER A 231 10.01 -12.91 18.95
C SER A 231 8.96 -13.12 17.84
N TRP A 232 9.34 -13.73 16.72
CA TRP A 232 8.40 -14.15 15.69
C TRP A 232 7.37 -15.15 16.23
N ALA A 233 7.78 -16.04 17.14
CA ALA A 233 6.86 -16.92 17.86
C ALA A 233 5.82 -16.14 18.68
N ASP A 234 6.21 -15.05 19.35
CA ASP A 234 5.26 -14.16 20.04
C ASP A 234 4.29 -13.49 19.05
N LEU A 235 4.79 -13.01 17.90
CA LEU A 235 3.95 -12.38 16.87
C LEU A 235 2.97 -13.37 16.25
N ASN A 236 3.40 -14.61 16.02
CA ASN A 236 2.54 -15.70 15.56
C ASN A 236 1.45 -16.01 16.60
N ASN A 237 1.81 -16.11 17.88
CA ASN A 237 0.83 -16.29 18.96
C ASN A 237 -0.20 -15.15 18.99
N LEU A 238 0.22 -13.89 18.86
CA LEU A 238 -0.68 -12.74 18.78
C LEU A 238 -1.59 -12.79 17.54
N ARG A 239 -1.07 -13.19 16.38
CA ARG A 239 -1.87 -13.38 15.16
C ARG A 239 -2.92 -14.47 15.37
N ASP A 240 -2.48 -15.64 15.81
CA ASP A 240 -3.28 -16.87 15.79
C ASP A 240 -4.33 -16.87 16.92
N ASN A 241 -3.98 -16.36 18.10
CA ASN A 241 -4.87 -16.39 19.27
C ASN A 241 -5.64 -15.09 19.51
N TYR A 242 -5.19 -13.96 18.95
CA TYR A 242 -5.79 -12.64 19.19
C TYR A 242 -6.17 -11.90 17.91
N GLY A 243 -5.95 -12.49 16.73
CA GLY A 243 -6.31 -11.88 15.44
C GLY A 243 -5.44 -10.68 15.07
N TRP A 244 -4.31 -10.45 15.75
CA TRP A 244 -3.43 -9.33 15.46
C TRP A 244 -2.89 -9.39 14.04
N LYS A 245 -2.59 -8.20 13.51
CA LYS A 245 -1.97 -8.03 12.19
C LYS A 245 -0.65 -7.30 12.37
N PHE A 246 0.24 -7.45 11.40
CA PHE A 246 1.59 -6.90 11.50
C PHE A 246 1.97 -6.18 10.23
N ILE A 247 2.56 -5.00 10.39
CA ILE A 247 3.06 -4.13 9.33
C ILE A 247 4.54 -3.84 9.57
N SER A 248 5.22 -3.35 8.53
CA SER A 248 6.63 -3.01 8.66
C SER A 248 6.85 -1.71 9.41
N GLN A 249 7.82 -1.71 10.31
CA GLN A 249 8.39 -0.53 10.95
C GLN A 249 9.90 -0.44 10.68
N GLY A 250 10.32 -1.02 9.55
CA GLY A 250 11.68 -0.96 9.06
C GLY A 250 12.46 -2.25 9.29
N MET A 251 13.52 -2.43 8.49
CA MET A 251 14.49 -3.49 8.70
C MET A 251 15.27 -3.25 10.00
N ASN A 252 15.77 -2.03 10.21
CA ASN A 252 16.63 -1.66 11.33
C ASN A 252 16.05 -0.54 12.20
N TYR A 253 14.90 0.03 11.81
CA TYR A 253 14.31 1.24 12.39
C TYR A 253 15.22 2.46 12.16
N ALA A 254 15.74 2.58 10.94
CA ALA A 254 16.65 3.63 10.55
C ALA A 254 15.92 4.93 10.18
N ASP A 255 16.63 6.06 10.33
CA ASP A 255 16.15 7.37 9.87
C ASP A 255 16.29 7.45 8.33
N MET A 256 15.18 7.25 7.61
CA MET A 256 15.19 7.25 6.15
C MET A 256 15.45 8.63 5.54
N THR A 257 15.41 9.71 6.32
CA THR A 257 15.78 11.07 5.84
C THR A 257 17.29 11.25 5.70
N LEU A 258 18.08 10.32 6.28
CA LEU A 258 19.53 10.29 6.14
C LEU A 258 20.00 9.35 5.02
N MET A 259 19.08 8.61 4.39
CA MET A 259 19.40 7.72 3.27
C MET A 259 19.48 8.52 1.98
N THR A 260 20.58 8.36 1.25
CA THR A 260 20.87 9.18 0.07
C THR A 260 20.48 8.52 -1.26
N ASN A 261 20.14 7.23 -1.24
CA ASN A 261 19.74 6.47 -2.43
C ASN A 261 18.53 5.57 -2.17
N ASP A 262 17.90 5.14 -3.25
CA ASP A 262 16.66 4.37 -3.22
C ASP A 262 16.87 2.90 -2.83
N THR A 263 18.06 2.35 -3.07
CA THR A 263 18.43 0.99 -2.64
C THR A 263 18.41 0.88 -1.12
N ASP A 264 19.00 1.85 -0.40
CA ASP A 264 19.00 1.86 1.06
C ASP A 264 17.59 2.04 1.62
N ARG A 265 16.77 2.90 0.99
CA ARG A 265 15.36 3.08 1.36
C ARG A 265 14.56 1.82 1.15
N TYR A 266 14.77 1.11 0.03
CA TYR A 266 14.13 -0.17 -0.24
C TYR A 266 14.55 -1.23 0.78
N ASN A 267 15.86 -1.34 1.07
CA ASN A 267 16.39 -2.28 2.05
C ASN A 267 15.83 -2.04 3.45
N GLU A 268 15.61 -0.77 3.83
CA GLU A 268 14.95 -0.45 5.10
C GLU A 268 13.44 -0.68 5.06
N SER A 269 12.79 -0.59 3.90
CA SER A 269 11.32 -0.67 3.75
C SER A 269 10.83 -1.88 2.98
N GLY A 270 10.73 -1.83 1.65
CA GLY A 270 10.15 -2.86 0.79
C GLY A 270 10.75 -4.26 0.99
N ALA A 271 12.06 -4.34 1.26
CA ALA A 271 12.75 -5.61 1.53
C ALA A 271 12.25 -6.35 2.79
N THR A 272 11.48 -5.68 3.66
CA THR A 272 10.86 -6.32 4.83
C THR A 272 9.65 -7.19 4.48
N LEU A 273 8.95 -6.93 3.37
CA LEU A 273 7.71 -7.62 3.03
C LEU A 273 7.88 -9.13 2.81
N PRO A 274 8.89 -9.62 2.05
CA PRO A 274 9.11 -11.06 1.91
C PRO A 274 9.39 -11.75 3.25
N ILE A 275 10.07 -11.07 4.18
CA ILE A 275 10.39 -11.63 5.50
C ILE A 275 9.12 -11.72 6.34
N LEU A 276 8.29 -10.68 6.36
CA LEU A 276 6.99 -10.69 7.04
C LEU A 276 6.07 -11.77 6.46
N ALA A 277 6.01 -11.91 5.14
CA ALA A 277 5.24 -12.96 4.47
C ALA A 277 5.75 -14.37 4.80
N ALA A 278 7.08 -14.58 4.89
CA ALA A 278 7.66 -15.86 5.29
C ALA A 278 7.25 -16.30 6.71
N HIS A 279 6.87 -15.35 7.56
CA HIS A 279 6.33 -15.60 8.90
C HIS A 279 4.79 -15.60 8.94
N GLY A 280 4.11 -15.56 7.79
CA GLY A 280 2.65 -15.58 7.68
C GLY A 280 1.99 -14.23 8.01
N HIS A 281 2.67 -13.12 7.73
CA HIS A 281 2.15 -11.76 7.89
C HIS A 281 1.92 -11.08 6.52
N ASP A 282 1.07 -11.70 5.71
CA ASP A 282 0.88 -11.43 4.27
C ASP A 282 0.20 -10.08 3.98
N ARG A 283 -0.30 -9.40 5.02
CA ARG A 283 -0.97 -8.09 4.95
C ARG A 283 -0.06 -6.92 5.35
N ALA A 284 1.24 -7.18 5.50
CA ALA A 284 2.21 -6.16 5.91
C ALA A 284 2.36 -4.98 4.94
N TRP A 285 1.99 -5.17 3.66
CA TRP A 285 1.98 -4.12 2.64
C TRP A 285 0.98 -2.99 2.95
N GLY A 286 0.03 -3.20 3.88
CA GLY A 286 -0.97 -2.20 4.21
C GLY A 286 -0.38 -0.84 4.63
N ALA A 287 0.73 -0.83 5.37
CA ALA A 287 1.39 0.42 5.73
C ALA A 287 2.87 0.25 6.10
N PHE A 288 3.65 1.31 5.95
CA PHE A 288 5.00 1.43 6.47
C PHE A 288 5.09 2.47 7.59
N ASN A 289 5.62 2.07 8.75
CA ASN A 289 5.81 2.94 9.90
C ASN A 289 7.24 3.47 9.97
N TYR A 290 7.50 4.69 9.47
CA TYR A 290 8.84 5.30 9.58
C TYR A 290 9.33 5.41 11.03
N ALA A 291 10.62 5.16 11.24
CA ALA A 291 11.24 5.34 12.54
C ALA A 291 11.10 6.79 13.02
N ASN A 292 10.55 6.99 14.22
CA ASN A 292 10.45 8.32 14.86
C ASN A 292 9.81 9.42 13.99
N ASN A 293 8.92 9.05 13.05
CA ASN A 293 8.32 9.97 12.08
C ASN A 293 9.31 10.63 11.11
N LYS A 294 10.47 10.01 10.91
CA LYS A 294 11.52 10.49 10.03
C LYS A 294 11.27 10.01 8.61
N GLN A 295 10.48 10.81 7.90
CA GLN A 295 10.14 10.62 6.50
C GLN A 295 10.39 11.90 5.71
N ASP A 296 10.74 11.75 4.44
CA ASP A 296 10.77 12.81 3.44
C ASP A 296 10.06 12.34 2.15
N ALA A 297 10.01 13.21 1.14
CA ALA A 297 9.33 12.89 -0.12
C ALA A 297 9.96 11.70 -0.85
N ALA A 298 11.28 11.53 -0.74
CA ALA A 298 12.00 10.49 -1.47
C ALA A 298 11.85 9.13 -0.79
N ALA A 299 11.85 9.09 0.55
CA ALA A 299 11.47 7.92 1.33
C ALA A 299 10.02 7.50 1.02
N GLN A 300 9.08 8.47 0.95
CA GLN A 300 7.68 8.19 0.63
C GLN A 300 7.48 7.67 -0.80
N ALA A 301 8.27 8.15 -1.76
CA ALA A 301 8.23 7.64 -3.13
C ALA A 301 8.57 6.14 -3.19
N ILE A 302 9.58 5.69 -2.43
CA ILE A 302 9.92 4.27 -2.32
C ILE A 302 8.86 3.49 -1.55
N VAL A 303 8.36 4.03 -0.44
CA VAL A 303 7.30 3.37 0.33
C VAL A 303 6.03 3.15 -0.51
N ASN A 304 5.63 4.11 -1.35
CA ASN A 304 4.44 3.97 -2.20
C ASN A 304 4.54 2.84 -3.23
N GLN A 305 5.75 2.38 -3.58
CA GLN A 305 5.92 1.24 -4.50
C GLN A 305 5.58 -0.11 -3.86
N TYR A 306 5.71 -0.21 -2.53
CA TYR A 306 5.60 -1.49 -1.81
C TYR A 306 4.48 -1.49 -0.77
N PHE A 307 4.05 -0.32 -0.31
CA PHE A 307 3.05 -0.17 0.73
C PHE A 307 1.92 0.75 0.28
N ALA A 308 0.69 0.47 0.74
CA ALA A 308 -0.45 1.32 0.44
C ALA A 308 -0.41 2.66 1.16
N PHE A 309 0.14 2.70 2.38
CA PHE A 309 0.24 3.94 3.15
C PHE A 309 1.61 4.15 3.80
N GLY A 310 2.07 5.40 3.82
CA GLY A 310 3.14 5.84 4.71
C GLY A 310 2.57 6.47 5.99
N ARG A 311 3.02 6.02 7.17
CA ARG A 311 2.56 6.59 8.45
C ARG A 311 3.20 7.96 8.71
N LYS A 312 2.36 8.96 8.99
CA LYS A 312 2.78 10.24 9.57
C LYS A 312 2.06 10.50 10.88
N TYR A 313 2.79 10.94 11.92
CA TYR A 313 2.13 11.37 13.15
C TYR A 313 1.35 12.67 12.92
N GLY A 314 0.13 12.70 13.45
CA GLY A 314 -0.82 13.77 13.28
C GLY A 314 -2.04 13.57 14.17
N PRO A 315 -3.21 14.12 13.79
CA PRO A 315 -4.44 13.98 14.57
C PRO A 315 -4.92 12.52 14.74
N GLY A 316 -4.60 11.64 13.79
CA GLY A 316 -5.06 10.26 13.75
C GLY A 316 -6.36 10.02 12.99
N THR A 317 -7.04 11.08 12.56
CA THR A 317 -8.22 10.97 11.69
C THR A 317 -7.80 11.09 10.23
N ASN A 318 -8.32 10.19 9.40
CA ASN A 318 -8.13 10.14 7.96
C ASN A 318 -9.50 10.12 7.30
N THR A 319 -9.66 10.80 6.17
CA THR A 319 -10.83 10.62 5.31
C THR A 319 -10.41 9.86 4.06
N ARG A 320 -11.33 9.09 3.47
CA ARG A 320 -11.09 8.42 2.20
C ARG A 320 -10.55 9.39 1.16
N THR A 321 -11.17 10.56 1.03
CA THR A 321 -10.77 11.59 0.06
C THR A 321 -9.32 12.03 0.22
N VAL A 322 -8.84 12.21 1.46
CA VAL A 322 -7.47 12.67 1.72
C VAL A 322 -6.46 11.53 1.63
N ALA A 323 -6.76 10.38 2.24
CA ALA A 323 -5.82 9.27 2.31
C ALA A 323 -5.68 8.50 0.98
N SER A 324 -6.68 8.60 0.08
CA SER A 324 -6.62 8.02 -1.27
C SER A 324 -5.91 8.92 -2.28
N GLN A 325 -5.30 10.02 -1.84
CA GLN A 325 -4.51 10.90 -2.69
C GLN A 325 -3.03 10.66 -2.44
N SER A 326 -2.25 10.53 -3.51
CA SER A 326 -0.80 10.54 -3.43
C SER A 326 -0.34 11.76 -2.62
N PRO A 327 0.51 11.59 -1.60
CA PRO A 327 1.41 10.44 -1.42
C PRO A 327 0.92 9.38 -0.42
N TYR A 328 -0.39 9.19 -0.28
CA TYR A 328 -1.04 8.10 0.50
C TYR A 328 -0.59 8.05 1.96
N ILE A 329 -0.85 9.14 2.69
CA ILE A 329 -0.42 9.26 4.08
C ILE A 329 -1.50 8.77 5.03
N MET A 330 -1.12 7.84 5.91
CA MET A 330 -1.89 7.46 7.09
C MET A 330 -1.51 8.40 8.26
N SER A 331 -2.38 9.36 8.56
CA SER A 331 -2.32 10.18 9.78
C SER A 331 -2.57 9.30 11.00
N THR A 332 -1.64 9.32 11.96
CA THR A 332 -1.69 8.48 13.17
C THR A 332 -1.53 9.32 14.42
N ASN A 333 -2.43 9.16 15.39
CA ASN A 333 -2.29 9.78 16.70
C ASN A 333 -1.22 9.03 17.50
N SER A 334 -0.07 9.66 17.76
CA SER A 334 0.93 9.11 18.68
C SER A 334 0.45 9.29 20.11
N VAL A 335 0.00 8.22 20.75
CA VAL A 335 -0.48 8.26 22.13
C VAL A 335 0.72 8.45 23.06
N ASN A 336 0.69 9.52 23.84
CA ASN A 336 1.74 9.86 24.79
C ASN A 336 1.29 9.56 26.20
N GLY A 337 2.21 9.07 27.02
CA GLY A 337 2.21 9.27 28.46
C GLY A 337 2.81 10.61 28.85
N GLY A 338 3.39 10.68 30.04
CA GLY A 338 3.99 11.89 30.59
C GLY A 338 3.15 12.51 31.68
N ARG A 339 3.19 13.84 31.76
CA ARG A 339 2.50 14.65 32.77
C ARG A 339 1.01 14.32 32.86
N CYS A 340 0.44 14.47 34.06
CA CYS A 340 -1.00 14.42 34.25
C CYS A 340 -1.69 15.68 33.68
N ASN A 341 -3.00 15.69 33.56
CA ASN A 341 -3.77 16.81 33.00
C ASN A 341 -4.39 17.74 34.07
N ASN A 342 -4.30 17.40 35.35
CA ASN A 342 -4.82 18.21 36.45
C ASN A 342 -3.79 19.25 36.93
N LYS A 343 -4.05 20.53 36.65
CA LYS A 343 -3.19 21.67 37.02
C LYS A 343 -2.93 21.81 38.53
N ALA A 344 -3.79 21.25 39.37
CA ALA A 344 -3.65 21.32 40.82
C ALA A 344 -2.63 20.31 41.38
N LEU A 345 -2.17 19.35 40.57
CA LEU A 345 -1.26 18.29 41.02
C LEU A 345 0.18 18.54 40.56
N PRO A 346 1.19 18.11 41.36
CA PRO A 346 2.60 18.24 41.00
C PRO A 346 2.98 17.57 39.66
N CYS A 347 2.30 16.47 39.32
CA CYS A 347 2.50 15.74 38.05
C CYS A 347 2.19 16.59 36.81
N TYR A 348 1.50 17.72 36.96
CA TYR A 348 1.16 18.60 35.84
C TYR A 348 2.40 19.29 35.25
N ASN A 349 3.39 19.58 36.09
CA ASN A 349 4.62 20.30 35.75
C ASN A 349 5.88 19.42 35.88
N MET A 350 5.74 18.11 36.14
CA MET A 350 6.90 17.23 36.31
C MET A 350 7.78 17.21 35.05
N PRO A 351 9.11 17.12 35.18
CA PRO A 351 10.00 17.01 34.02
C PRO A 351 9.69 15.74 33.21
N ILE A 352 9.47 15.90 31.89
CA ILE A 352 9.24 14.81 30.94
C ILE A 352 9.97 15.13 29.64
N LYS A 353 10.59 14.12 29.03
CA LYS A 353 11.23 14.24 27.72
C LYS A 353 10.26 14.86 26.69
N ASN A 354 10.71 15.88 25.98
CA ASN A 354 9.92 16.62 24.97
C ASN A 354 8.63 17.25 25.52
N ASP A 355 8.58 17.58 26.82
CA ASP A 355 7.46 18.29 27.46
C ASP A 355 6.09 17.60 27.33
N ARG A 356 6.09 16.26 27.18
CA ARG A 356 4.88 15.51 26.84
C ARG A 356 3.91 15.40 28.00
N ARG A 357 2.63 15.50 27.67
CA ARG A 357 1.48 15.28 28.56
C ARG A 357 0.73 14.05 28.10
N SER A 358 0.20 13.31 29.07
CA SER A 358 -0.60 12.12 28.80
C SER A 358 -1.78 12.47 27.88
N THR A 359 -1.89 11.77 26.76
CA THR A 359 -2.97 12.00 25.80
C THR A 359 -4.32 11.72 26.46
N SER A 360 -5.29 12.62 26.24
CA SER A 360 -6.62 12.47 26.83
C SER A 360 -7.37 11.27 26.24
N PRO A 361 -7.94 10.38 27.07
CA PRO A 361 -8.79 9.29 26.59
C PRO A 361 -10.04 9.78 25.86
N VAL A 362 -10.50 11.01 26.13
CA VAL A 362 -11.62 11.66 25.41
C VAL A 362 -11.21 12.06 23.99
N VAL A 363 -9.95 12.43 23.78
CA VAL A 363 -9.43 12.69 22.43
C VAL A 363 -9.27 11.37 21.68
N LEU A 364 -8.74 10.34 22.35
CA LEU A 364 -8.56 9.02 21.76
C LEU A 364 -9.90 8.38 21.37
N SER A 365 -10.93 8.47 22.20
CA SER A 365 -12.25 7.93 21.88
C SER A 365 -12.85 8.59 20.65
N LYS A 366 -12.64 9.91 20.46
CA LYS A 366 -13.05 10.62 19.24
C LYS A 366 -12.32 10.12 18.00
N VAL A 367 -11.00 9.90 18.08
CA VAL A 367 -10.23 9.33 16.97
C VAL A 367 -10.72 7.91 16.65
N MET A 368 -11.04 7.12 17.67
CA MET A 368 -11.57 5.75 17.53
C MET A 368 -13.08 5.69 17.26
N SER A 369 -13.73 6.83 17.00
CA SER A 369 -15.14 6.92 16.61
C SER A 369 -15.31 7.54 15.20
N PRO A 370 -14.64 6.99 14.18
CA PRO A 370 -14.70 7.52 12.81
C PRO A 370 -16.10 7.34 12.23
N LYS A 371 -16.53 8.31 11.43
CA LYS A 371 -17.76 8.24 10.64
C LYS A 371 -17.53 7.43 9.37
N ASP A 372 -18.58 7.27 8.58
CA ASP A 372 -18.45 6.64 7.27
C ASP A 372 -17.43 7.38 6.39
N ASN A 373 -16.64 6.60 5.65
CA ASN A 373 -15.50 7.05 4.87
C ASN A 373 -14.39 7.74 5.69
N GLU A 374 -14.38 7.59 7.01
CA GLU A 374 -13.28 8.01 7.87
C GLU A 374 -12.52 6.78 8.41
N TRP A 375 -11.26 7.01 8.77
CA TRP A 375 -10.38 6.02 9.37
C TRP A 375 -9.62 6.63 10.53
N GLY A 376 -9.87 6.10 11.73
CA GLY A 376 -9.20 6.47 12.96
C GLY A 376 -7.99 5.59 13.25
N VAL A 377 -6.83 6.19 13.46
CA VAL A 377 -5.58 5.49 13.76
C VAL A 377 -4.94 6.06 15.02
N VAL A 378 -4.78 5.21 16.02
CA VAL A 378 -4.08 5.52 17.28
C VAL A 378 -2.88 4.58 17.41
N GLN A 379 -1.76 5.09 17.90
CA GLN A 379 -0.56 4.29 18.15
C GLN A 379 -0.16 4.33 19.61
N PHE A 380 -0.20 3.18 20.26
CA PHE A 380 0.36 2.94 21.59
C PHE A 380 1.76 2.34 21.46
N TYR A 381 2.49 2.29 22.57
CA TYR A 381 3.84 1.71 22.61
C TYR A 381 3.93 0.63 23.68
N ARG A 382 3.70 1.02 24.93
CA ARG A 382 3.76 0.16 26.11
C ARG A 382 2.71 0.62 27.11
N LEU A 383 2.06 -0.31 27.79
CA LEU A 383 1.08 -0.03 28.83
C LEU A 383 1.60 -0.43 30.21
N VAL A 384 1.18 0.33 31.21
CA VAL A 384 1.42 0.06 32.63
C VAL A 384 0.11 0.25 33.40
N GLU A 385 -0.02 -0.39 34.56
CA GLU A 385 -1.17 -0.25 35.45
C GLU A 385 -0.72 0.02 36.88
N GLY A 386 -1.66 0.36 37.76
CA GLY A 386 -1.35 0.60 39.17
C GLY A 386 -0.28 1.69 39.39
N LYS A 387 0.69 1.42 40.27
CA LYS A 387 1.74 2.38 40.64
C LYS A 387 3.11 1.72 40.68
N TYR A 388 4.13 2.46 40.28
CA TYR A 388 5.53 2.06 40.41
C TYR A 388 6.45 3.26 40.57
N GLY A 389 7.44 3.15 41.47
CA GLY A 389 8.39 4.21 41.76
C GLY A 389 7.74 5.48 42.33
N LYS A 390 8.48 6.58 42.28
CA LYS A 390 8.00 7.92 42.70
C LYS A 390 8.24 8.96 41.60
N MET A 391 7.49 10.05 41.69
CA MET A 391 7.67 11.18 40.78
C MET A 391 9.10 11.71 40.87
N GLY A 392 9.75 11.88 39.72
CA GLY A 392 11.16 12.25 39.62
C GLY A 392 12.10 11.08 39.28
N ASP A 393 11.67 9.84 39.47
CA ASP A 393 12.45 8.68 39.03
C ASP A 393 12.45 8.57 37.49
N ASN A 394 13.55 8.03 36.94
CA ASN A 394 13.71 7.83 35.49
C ASN A 394 12.66 6.87 34.89
N PHE A 395 12.12 5.96 35.71
CA PHE A 395 11.10 4.99 35.31
C PHE A 395 10.08 4.81 36.44
N ALA A 396 8.97 5.54 36.35
CA ALA A 396 7.90 5.53 37.35
C ALA A 396 6.56 5.92 36.72
N TRP A 397 5.47 5.57 37.40
CA TRP A 397 4.12 5.94 37.00
C TRP A 397 3.16 5.86 38.19
N ASP A 398 2.05 6.58 38.05
CA ASP A 398 0.88 6.41 38.91
C ASP A 398 -0.38 6.44 38.04
N CYS A 399 -0.98 5.28 37.86
CA CYS A 399 -2.22 5.06 37.11
C CYS A 399 -3.41 4.75 38.04
N SER A 400 -3.20 4.78 39.37
CA SER A 400 -4.16 4.32 40.36
C SER A 400 -5.38 5.23 40.53
N SER A 401 -5.29 6.51 40.14
CA SER A 401 -6.42 7.42 40.26
C SER A 401 -7.59 7.00 39.38
N ALA A 402 -8.80 7.03 39.93
CA ALA A 402 -10.04 6.88 39.17
C ALA A 402 -10.22 8.03 38.15
N ASN A 403 -9.69 9.21 38.48
CA ASN A 403 -9.70 10.39 37.61
C ASN A 403 -8.52 10.34 36.64
N TRP A 404 -8.78 10.17 35.34
CA TRP A 404 -7.72 10.00 34.34
C TRP A 404 -6.78 11.21 34.26
N GLN A 405 -7.28 12.41 34.59
CA GLN A 405 -6.52 13.64 34.60
C GLN A 405 -5.40 13.64 35.64
N ASP A 406 -5.43 12.75 36.63
CA ASP A 406 -4.44 12.67 37.70
C ASP A 406 -3.36 11.61 37.42
N ARG A 407 -3.57 10.78 36.40
CA ARG A 407 -2.65 9.72 36.00
C ARG A 407 -1.44 10.27 35.27
N TRP A 408 -0.27 9.70 35.50
CA TRP A 408 0.98 10.11 34.86
C TRP A 408 1.97 8.96 34.71
N THR A 409 2.89 9.13 33.77
CA THR A 409 4.03 8.22 33.55
C THR A 409 5.29 9.05 33.34
N SER A 410 6.46 8.55 33.73
CA SER A 410 7.73 9.28 33.59
C SER A 410 8.27 9.30 32.14
N GLN A 411 7.64 8.55 31.23
CA GLN A 411 8.09 8.41 29.84
C GLN A 411 6.97 8.70 28.84
N PRO A 412 7.24 9.44 27.76
CA PRO A 412 6.25 9.69 26.71
C PRO A 412 5.69 8.44 26.04
N GLU A 413 6.44 7.35 25.97
CA GLU A 413 6.04 6.11 25.28
C GLU A 413 5.59 5.02 26.27
N VAL A 414 5.01 5.41 27.40
CA VAL A 414 4.41 4.53 28.41
C VAL A 414 3.06 5.13 28.80
N TYR A 415 1.96 4.39 28.68
CA TYR A 415 0.61 4.92 28.91
C TYR A 415 -0.16 4.08 29.94
N CYS A 416 -1.05 4.71 30.71
CA CYS A 416 -1.84 4.01 31.72
C CYS A 416 -2.92 3.15 31.06
N ARG A 417 -2.96 1.86 31.44
CA ARG A 417 -3.94 0.88 30.96
C ARG A 417 -5.37 1.36 31.22
N GLU A 418 -5.66 1.90 32.39
CA GLU A 418 -6.99 2.35 32.77
C GLU A 418 -7.46 3.53 31.90
N SER A 419 -6.55 4.36 31.40
CA SER A 419 -6.88 5.43 30.44
C SER A 419 -7.08 4.85 29.04
N PHE A 420 -6.29 3.85 28.67
CA PHE A 420 -6.47 3.10 27.42
C PHE A 420 -7.85 2.44 27.39
N LEU A 421 -8.23 1.69 28.43
CA LEU A 421 -9.54 1.05 28.53
C LEU A 421 -10.68 2.08 28.51
N LEU A 422 -10.54 3.18 29.26
CA LEU A 422 -11.53 4.27 29.22
C LEU A 422 -11.73 4.81 27.80
N ALA A 423 -10.66 4.98 27.03
CA ALA A 423 -10.76 5.42 25.64
C ALA A 423 -11.45 4.39 24.75
N LEU A 424 -11.12 3.11 24.88
CA LEU A 424 -11.74 2.02 24.12
C LEU A 424 -13.24 1.90 24.43
N ASP A 425 -13.60 1.95 25.71
CA ASP A 425 -14.99 1.78 26.16
C ASP A 425 -15.86 2.99 25.83
N SER A 426 -15.25 4.15 25.60
CA SER A 426 -15.95 5.39 25.21
C SER A 426 -16.07 5.60 23.70
N ARG A 427 -15.58 4.68 22.87
CA ARG A 427 -15.63 4.79 21.40
C ARG A 427 -17.02 4.40 20.87
N THR A 428 -17.35 4.81 19.65
CA THR A 428 -18.49 4.22 18.92
C THR A 428 -18.12 2.83 18.39
N THR A 429 -19.00 1.85 18.58
CA THR A 429 -18.78 0.47 18.13
C THR A 429 -19.25 0.22 16.69
N THR A 430 -19.64 1.29 15.98
CA THR A 430 -20.10 1.24 14.58
C THR A 430 -18.95 1.13 13.59
N ALA A 431 -17.72 1.49 14.01
CA ALA A 431 -16.54 1.40 13.17
C ALA A 431 -15.99 -0.03 13.14
N THR A 432 -15.57 -0.46 11.96
CA THR A 432 -14.91 -1.75 11.75
C THR A 432 -13.47 -1.68 12.19
N VAL A 433 -13.08 -2.55 13.13
CA VAL A 433 -11.69 -2.71 13.56
C VAL A 433 -10.92 -3.41 12.46
N THR A 434 -9.80 -2.82 12.05
CA THR A 434 -9.11 -3.30 10.86
C THR A 434 -7.61 -3.01 10.85
N ASP A 435 -6.88 -3.74 9.99
CA ASP A 435 -5.54 -3.38 9.55
C ASP A 435 -5.57 -2.37 8.38
N PRO A 436 -4.42 -1.71 8.09
CA PRO A 436 -4.32 -0.76 6.98
C PRO A 436 -4.55 -1.36 5.58
N ALA A 437 -4.23 -2.64 5.36
CA ALA A 437 -4.41 -3.28 4.04
C ALA A 437 -5.91 -3.38 3.70
N THR A 438 -6.77 -3.66 4.68
CA THR A 438 -8.23 -3.70 4.46
C THR A 438 -8.78 -2.32 4.11
N VAL A 439 -8.24 -1.27 4.73
CA VAL A 439 -8.61 0.11 4.39
C VAL A 439 -8.20 0.42 2.96
N ALA A 440 -6.98 0.02 2.57
CA ALA A 440 -6.49 0.18 1.21
C ALA A 440 -7.38 -0.56 0.20
N GLU A 441 -7.74 -1.82 0.46
CA GLU A 441 -8.68 -2.61 -0.35
C GLU A 441 -10.04 -1.93 -0.46
N ALA A 442 -10.62 -1.50 0.67
CA ALA A 442 -11.93 -0.83 0.70
C ALA A 442 -11.93 0.51 -0.07
N TRP A 443 -10.79 1.18 -0.13
CA TRP A 443 -10.63 2.47 -0.82
C TRP A 443 -10.01 2.35 -2.21
N ASN A 444 -9.72 1.13 -2.66
CA ASN A 444 -9.09 0.82 -3.94
C ASN A 444 -7.71 1.49 -4.11
N ILE A 445 -6.88 1.36 -3.08
CA ILE A 445 -5.49 1.82 -3.04
C ILE A 445 -4.60 0.57 -3.08
N LEU A 446 -3.67 0.54 -4.03
CA LEU A 446 -2.66 -0.50 -4.15
C LEU A 446 -1.27 0.17 -4.19
N PRO A 447 -0.21 -0.54 -3.74
CA PRO A 447 1.16 -0.11 -4.02
C PRO A 447 1.36 0.10 -5.53
N SER A 448 2.08 1.16 -5.91
CA SER A 448 2.16 1.66 -7.30
C SER A 448 3.40 1.19 -8.07
#